data_AF-A0A096MDY9-F1
#
_entry.id   AF-A0A096MDY9-F1
#
_cell.length_a   1.000
_cell.length_b   1.000
_cell.length_c   1.000
_cell.angle_alpha   90.00
_cell.angle_beta   90.00
_cell.angle_gamma   90.00
#
_symmetry.space_group_name_H-M   'P 1'
#
loop_
_entity.id
_entity.type
_entity.pdbx_description
1 polymer ?
#
loop_
_entity_poly.entity_id
_entity_poly.type
_entity_poly.pdbx_seq_one_letter_code
_entity_poly.pdbx_strand_id
1 'polypeptide(L)'
;IQKLYKEGPVFLIKYADGSGYPSGNPAIVITPAEYPHFIYVILEDKDKKPRMIGIFTPKGCATCYRSNGLIWLNITSSGGFCFGETGELRRRWNWLYFDPHVHNLPFKPLIFAMGPCISIHIHSQECVYVNFMYKENHVRFSVGSELELKYSSLAQKAMHRVTKAKMSPITQIHKNL
;
A
#
# COMPACT_ATOMS: atom_id res chain seq x y z
N ILE A 1 8.51 6.49 24.69
CA ILE A 1 7.22 6.77 25.35
C ILE A 1 6.18 6.94 24.25
N GLN A 2 5.21 6.02 24.12
CA GLN A 2 3.99 6.34 23.37
C GLN A 2 3.28 7.44 24.15
N LYS A 3 3.11 8.63 23.58
CA LYS A 3 2.17 9.60 24.16
C LYS A 3 0.78 9.21 23.66
N LEU A 4 0.02 8.58 24.54
CA LEU A 4 -1.42 8.39 24.40
C LEU A 4 -2.10 9.71 24.80
N TYR A 5 -3.22 10.07 24.17
CA TYR A 5 -4.11 11.04 24.79
C TYR A 5 -4.62 10.45 26.10
N LYS A 6 -4.97 11.30 27.08
CA LYS A 6 -5.56 10.85 28.36
C LYS A 6 -6.82 9.97 28.19
N GLU A 7 -7.45 10.00 27.01
CA GLU A 7 -8.72 9.35 26.66
C GLU A 7 -8.63 8.40 25.44
N GLY A 8 -7.43 8.09 24.89
CA GLY A 8 -7.35 7.15 23.76
C GLY A 8 -6.21 7.38 22.75
N PRO A 9 -6.44 6.99 21.47
CA PRO A 9 -5.46 6.32 20.61
C PRO A 9 -4.24 7.17 20.19
N VAL A 10 -3.17 6.45 19.87
CA VAL A 10 -1.75 6.85 19.71
C VAL A 10 -1.54 8.13 18.89
N PHE A 11 -0.77 9.09 19.42
CA PHE A 11 -0.62 10.45 18.86
C PHE A 11 0.71 10.73 18.12
N LEU A 12 1.82 10.06 18.44
CA LEU A 12 3.14 10.39 17.85
C LEU A 12 4.15 9.28 18.14
N ILE A 13 4.97 8.89 17.16
CA ILE A 13 6.20 8.13 17.45
C ILE A 13 7.31 9.15 17.72
N LYS A 14 7.60 9.34 19.01
CA LYS A 14 8.82 9.97 19.51
C LYS A 14 9.41 9.02 20.53
N TYR A 15 10.56 8.44 20.23
CA TYR A 15 11.24 7.56 21.18
C TYR A 15 11.71 8.36 22.42
N ALA A 16 12.00 7.67 23.52
CA ALA A 16 12.49 8.30 24.75
C ALA A 16 13.88 8.95 24.59
N ASP A 17 14.62 8.56 23.54
CA ASP A 17 15.89 9.14 23.10
C ASP A 17 15.72 10.32 22.11
N GLY A 18 14.48 10.63 21.71
CA GLY A 18 14.16 11.71 20.78
C GLY A 18 13.89 11.33 19.33
N SER A 19 13.90 10.05 18.92
CA SER A 19 13.73 9.73 17.50
C SER A 19 12.29 10.00 16.97
N GLY A 20 12.16 11.13 16.27
CA GLY A 20 11.31 11.31 15.09
C GLY A 20 12.23 11.23 13.88
N TYR A 21 12.13 12.15 12.91
CA TYR A 21 13.30 12.40 12.06
C TYR A 21 14.55 12.68 12.94
N PRO A 22 15.78 12.43 12.47
CA PRO A 22 17.00 12.75 13.22
C PRO A 22 17.08 14.21 13.68
N SER A 23 16.40 15.10 12.96
CA SER A 23 16.18 16.52 13.28
C SER A 23 15.30 16.78 14.51
N GLY A 24 14.58 15.78 15.01
CA GLY A 24 13.56 15.92 16.05
C GLY A 24 12.16 16.29 15.53
N ASN A 25 12.00 16.51 14.22
CA ASN A 25 10.71 16.85 13.61
C ASN A 25 9.79 15.62 13.52
N PRO A 26 8.46 15.82 13.63
CA PRO A 26 7.49 14.75 13.42
C PRO A 26 7.62 14.15 12.02
N ALA A 27 7.74 12.82 11.95
CA ALA A 27 7.82 12.09 10.69
C ALA A 27 6.45 11.54 10.25
N ILE A 28 5.77 10.85 11.17
CA ILE A 28 4.51 10.15 10.90
C ILE A 28 3.55 10.45 12.05
N VAL A 29 2.38 10.98 11.70
CA VAL A 29 1.23 11.12 12.60
C VAL A 29 0.28 9.97 12.34
N ILE A 30 -0.11 9.27 13.40
CA ILE A 30 -1.06 8.16 13.34
C ILE A 30 -2.33 8.66 14.01
N THR A 31 -3.48 8.47 13.36
CA THR A 31 -4.78 8.89 13.89
C THR A 31 -5.74 7.71 13.80
N PRO A 32 -6.52 7.40 14.83
CA PRO A 32 -7.57 6.39 14.71
C PRO A 32 -8.55 6.75 13.59
N ALA A 33 -9.07 5.75 12.90
CA ALA A 33 -10.26 5.91 12.08
C ALA A 33 -11.42 5.17 12.74
N GLU A 34 -11.46 3.85 12.56
CA GLU A 34 -12.37 2.91 13.21
C GLU A 34 -11.49 1.82 13.80
N TYR A 35 -11.67 1.41 15.06
CA TYR A 35 -10.82 0.37 15.64
C TYR A 35 -10.97 -0.95 14.86
N PRO A 36 -9.88 -1.67 14.50
CA PRO A 36 -8.47 -1.46 14.86
C PRO A 36 -7.64 -0.64 13.84
N HIS A 37 -8.30 0.08 12.93
CA HIS A 37 -7.68 0.78 11.80
C HIS A 37 -7.24 2.21 12.12
N PHE A 38 -6.19 2.62 11.41
CA PHE A 38 -5.56 3.93 11.56
C PHE A 38 -5.37 4.62 10.21
N ILE A 39 -5.36 5.95 10.24
CA ILE A 39 -4.87 6.83 9.18
C ILE A 39 -3.42 7.18 9.51
N TYR A 40 -2.55 7.11 8.51
CA TYR A 40 -1.14 7.48 8.63
C TYR A 40 -0.89 8.72 7.78
N VAL A 41 -0.41 9.78 8.40
CA VAL A 41 -0.06 11.04 7.76
C VAL A 41 1.45 11.22 7.85
N ILE A 42 2.12 11.33 6.71
CA ILE A 42 3.57 11.55 6.61
C ILE A 42 3.82 13.05 6.42
N LEU A 43 4.73 13.60 7.21
CA LEU A 43 5.05 15.02 7.24
C LEU A 43 6.45 15.28 6.69
N GLU A 44 6.65 16.47 6.12
CA GLU A 44 8.00 16.96 5.79
C GLU A 44 8.85 17.08 7.06
N ASP A 45 10.15 16.80 6.91
CA ASP A 45 11.15 17.08 7.94
C ASP A 45 11.39 18.61 8.04
N LYS A 46 10.45 19.32 8.67
CA LYS A 46 10.48 20.77 8.89
C LYS A 46 9.96 21.14 10.27
N ASP A 47 10.64 22.08 10.91
CA ASP A 47 10.30 22.60 12.24
C ASP A 47 9.02 23.44 12.23
N LYS A 48 8.85 24.29 11.22
CA LYS A 48 7.70 25.21 11.12
C LYS A 48 6.78 24.83 9.96
N LYS A 49 5.49 24.65 10.30
CA LYS A 49 4.41 24.37 9.34
C LYS A 49 4.77 23.25 8.35
N PRO A 50 5.12 22.04 8.84
CA PRO A 50 5.45 20.93 7.96
C PRO A 50 4.26 20.60 7.06
N ARG A 51 4.52 20.38 5.78
CA ARG A 51 3.48 19.95 4.83
C ARG A 51 3.26 18.45 4.96
N MET A 52 2.02 18.02 4.71
CA MET A 52 1.71 16.61 4.51
C MET A 52 2.26 16.17 3.15
N ILE A 53 3.13 15.16 3.16
CA ILE A 53 3.71 14.54 1.97
C ILE A 53 3.16 13.15 1.70
N GLY A 54 2.37 12.59 2.62
CA GLY A 54 1.68 11.33 2.40
C GLY A 54 0.48 11.17 3.31
N ILE A 55 -0.55 10.52 2.81
CA ILE A 55 -1.69 10.05 3.59
C ILE A 55 -2.04 8.63 3.17
N PHE A 56 -2.27 7.77 4.16
CA PHE A 56 -2.69 6.37 3.98
C PHE A 56 -3.91 6.11 4.83
N THR A 57 -4.91 5.48 4.23
CA THR A 57 -6.20 5.21 4.86
C THR A 57 -6.35 3.72 5.15
N PRO A 58 -7.22 3.34 6.10
CA PRO A 58 -7.55 1.94 6.42
C PRO A 58 -7.89 1.04 5.22
N LYS A 59 -8.46 1.62 4.16
CA LYS A 59 -8.95 0.88 2.98
C LYS A 59 -7.85 0.60 1.95
N GLY A 60 -6.58 0.78 2.33
CA GLY A 60 -5.43 0.63 1.42
C GLY A 60 -5.30 1.75 0.39
N CYS A 61 -6.08 2.83 0.49
CA CYS A 61 -5.93 4.00 -0.36
C CYS A 61 -4.84 4.92 0.18
N ALA A 62 -4.03 5.47 -0.71
CA ALA A 62 -2.96 6.37 -0.34
C ALA A 62 -2.74 7.46 -1.38
N THR A 63 -2.30 8.63 -0.94
CA THR A 63 -1.79 9.69 -1.82
C THR A 63 -0.53 10.27 -1.23
N CYS A 64 0.52 10.37 -2.03
CA CYS A 64 1.78 10.99 -1.63
C CYS A 64 2.14 12.11 -2.59
N TYR A 65 2.84 13.12 -2.08
CA TYR A 65 3.16 14.35 -2.75
C TYR A 65 4.67 14.54 -2.82
N ARG A 66 5.12 15.21 -3.87
CA ARG A 66 6.48 15.75 -3.95
C ARG A 66 6.60 17.06 -3.16
N SER A 67 7.83 17.52 -2.99
CA SER A 67 8.15 18.84 -2.43
C SER A 67 7.55 20.01 -3.23
N ASN A 68 7.25 19.82 -4.52
CA ASN A 68 6.55 20.83 -5.33
C ASN A 68 5.02 20.79 -5.17
N GLY A 69 4.48 19.88 -4.33
CA GLY A 69 3.05 19.74 -4.07
C GLY A 69 2.30 18.88 -5.09
N LEU A 70 2.94 18.46 -6.19
CA LEU A 70 2.30 17.56 -7.15
C LEU A 70 2.18 16.15 -6.57
N ILE A 71 1.13 15.44 -6.98
CA ILE A 71 0.94 14.04 -6.63
C ILE A 71 2.11 13.24 -7.23
N TRP A 72 2.72 12.42 -6.39
CA TRP A 72 3.78 11.50 -6.78
C TRP A 72 3.26 10.07 -6.90
N LEU A 73 2.43 9.66 -5.95
CA LEU A 73 1.92 8.31 -5.82
C LEU A 73 0.44 8.40 -5.46
N ASN A 74 -0.39 7.61 -6.13
CA ASN A 74 -1.78 7.43 -5.75
C ASN A 74 -2.13 5.93 -5.78
N ILE A 75 -2.68 5.43 -4.70
CA ILE A 75 -3.08 4.03 -4.51
C ILE A 75 -4.57 4.00 -4.22
N THR A 76 -5.26 3.08 -4.88
CA THR A 76 -6.72 2.88 -4.81
C THR A 76 -7.04 1.39 -4.71
N SER A 77 -8.32 1.05 -4.57
CA SER A 77 -8.78 -0.35 -4.56
C SER A 77 -8.64 -1.08 -5.89
N SER A 78 -8.40 -0.39 -7.01
CA SER A 78 -8.19 -1.02 -8.33
C SER A 78 -6.72 -1.18 -8.70
N GLY A 79 -5.84 -0.38 -8.12
CA GLY A 79 -4.42 -0.35 -8.46
C GLY A 79 -3.74 0.92 -7.99
N GLY A 80 -2.83 1.45 -8.79
CA GLY A 80 -2.23 2.74 -8.51
C GLY A 80 -1.48 3.36 -9.67
N PHE A 81 -1.00 4.58 -9.39
CA PHE A 81 -0.37 5.48 -10.35
C PHE A 81 0.88 6.10 -9.71
N CYS A 82 1.93 6.23 -10.51
CA CYS A 82 3.12 7.02 -10.17
C CYS A 82 3.31 8.11 -11.20
N PHE A 83 3.66 9.30 -10.73
CA PHE A 83 3.85 10.48 -11.56
C PHE A 83 5.29 10.96 -11.51
N GLY A 84 5.77 11.55 -12.58
CA GLY A 84 7.09 12.17 -12.69
C GLY A 84 7.05 13.63 -12.20
N GLU A 85 8.20 14.29 -12.18
CA GLU A 85 8.39 15.57 -11.48
C GLU A 85 7.49 16.69 -11.98
N THR A 86 7.05 16.61 -13.24
CA THR A 86 6.16 17.59 -13.87
C THR A 86 4.69 17.15 -13.86
N GLY A 87 4.36 16.05 -13.17
CA GLY A 87 3.00 15.52 -13.02
C GLY A 87 2.59 14.55 -14.13
N GLU A 88 3.50 14.21 -15.03
CA GLU A 88 3.30 13.23 -16.08
C GLU A 88 3.18 11.80 -15.52
N LEU A 89 2.28 10.98 -16.09
CA LEU A 89 2.11 9.60 -15.66
C LEU A 89 3.35 8.76 -16.04
N ARG A 90 4.03 8.19 -15.05
CA ARG A 90 5.23 7.35 -15.24
C ARG A 90 4.91 5.86 -15.14
N ARG A 91 3.96 5.48 -14.30
CA ARG A 91 3.56 4.09 -14.13
C ARG A 91 2.11 3.98 -13.71
N ARG A 92 1.45 2.91 -14.19
CA ARG A 92 0.14 2.47 -13.74
C ARG A 92 0.20 0.96 -13.49
N TRP A 93 -0.50 0.49 -12.47
CA TRP A 93 -0.72 -0.95 -12.26
C TRP A 93 -2.14 -1.20 -11.79
N ASN A 94 -2.61 -2.44 -11.96
CA ASN A 94 -3.88 -2.93 -11.44
C ASN A 94 -3.60 -4.09 -10.49
N TRP A 95 -4.38 -4.22 -9.41
CA TRP A 95 -4.22 -5.33 -8.46
C TRP A 95 -4.73 -6.67 -9.02
N LEU A 96 -5.81 -6.62 -9.79
CA LEU A 96 -6.53 -7.79 -10.29
C LEU A 96 -6.01 -8.32 -11.64
N TYR A 97 -4.90 -7.76 -12.16
CA TYR A 97 -4.36 -8.24 -13.43
C TYR A 97 -3.73 -9.61 -13.21
N PHE A 98 -4.41 -10.66 -13.68
CA PHE A 98 -3.88 -12.02 -13.74
C PHE A 98 -3.68 -12.36 -15.21
N ASP A 99 -2.43 -12.47 -15.65
CA ASP A 99 -2.13 -12.99 -16.98
C ASP A 99 -1.97 -14.52 -16.89
N PRO A 100 -2.90 -15.32 -17.44
CA PRO A 100 -2.86 -16.78 -17.34
C PRO A 100 -1.69 -17.41 -18.11
N HIS A 101 -0.94 -16.64 -18.90
CA HIS A 101 0.21 -17.12 -19.69
C HIS A 101 1.58 -16.68 -19.11
N VAL A 102 1.59 -15.89 -18.04
CA VAL A 102 2.80 -15.38 -17.41
C VAL A 102 2.96 -16.02 -16.03
N HIS A 103 3.96 -16.89 -15.87
CA HIS A 103 4.33 -17.52 -14.58
C HIS A 103 4.98 -16.56 -13.57
N ASN A 104 5.12 -15.27 -13.91
CA ASN A 104 5.68 -14.23 -13.06
C ASN A 104 4.55 -13.48 -12.34
N LEU A 105 4.80 -13.05 -11.10
CA LEU A 105 3.91 -12.15 -10.37
C LEU A 105 3.47 -11.01 -11.31
N PRO A 106 2.17 -10.69 -11.42
CA PRO A 106 1.67 -9.68 -12.35
C PRO A 106 2.22 -8.27 -12.08
N PHE A 107 2.86 -8.10 -10.91
CA PHE A 107 3.42 -6.86 -10.43
C PHE A 107 4.76 -7.11 -9.75
N LYS A 108 5.83 -6.47 -10.25
CA LYS A 108 7.11 -6.39 -9.53
C LYS A 108 6.96 -5.42 -8.35
N PRO A 109 7.43 -5.77 -7.14
CA PRO A 109 7.39 -4.87 -5.99
C PRO A 109 7.98 -3.49 -6.30
N LEU A 110 7.36 -2.45 -5.73
CA LEU A 110 7.77 -1.06 -5.91
C LEU A 110 8.24 -0.47 -4.61
N ILE A 111 9.35 0.28 -4.69
CA ILE A 111 9.92 1.00 -3.56
C ILE A 111 10.00 2.48 -3.94
N PHE A 112 9.42 3.32 -3.09
CA PHE A 112 9.35 4.76 -3.26
C PHE A 112 9.99 5.44 -2.05
N ALA A 113 11.18 6.02 -2.21
CA ALA A 113 11.82 6.81 -1.16
C ALA A 113 11.17 8.21 -1.08
N MET A 114 10.47 8.51 0.01
CA MET A 114 9.85 9.82 0.26
C MET A 114 10.82 10.84 0.88
N GLY A 115 11.96 10.37 1.36
CA GLY A 115 13.02 11.16 1.95
C GLY A 115 14.13 10.27 2.50
N PRO A 116 15.09 10.83 3.24
CA PRO A 116 16.26 10.08 3.73
C PRO A 116 15.91 8.92 4.66
N CYS A 117 14.80 9.03 5.40
CA CYS A 117 14.41 8.06 6.42
C CYS A 117 13.10 7.35 6.12
N ILE A 118 12.38 7.69 5.04
CA ILE A 118 11.04 7.16 4.77
C ILE A 118 10.96 6.55 3.38
N SER A 119 10.45 5.32 3.30
CA SER A 119 10.12 4.65 2.04
C SER A 119 8.78 3.94 2.08
N ILE A 120 8.13 3.85 0.92
CA ILE A 120 6.90 3.07 0.72
C ILE A 120 7.27 1.83 -0.08
N HIS A 121 6.86 0.67 0.41
CA HIS A 121 7.06 -0.61 -0.25
C HIS A 121 5.71 -1.18 -0.63
N ILE A 122 5.49 -1.42 -1.93
CA ILE A 122 4.26 -1.96 -2.49
C ILE A 122 4.59 -3.34 -3.04
N HIS A 123 3.96 -4.39 -2.51
CA HIS A 123 4.12 -5.77 -2.99
C HIS A 123 2.81 -6.33 -3.57
N SER A 124 1.69 -6.08 -2.90
CA SER A 124 0.32 -6.40 -3.34
C SER A 124 -0.64 -5.35 -2.78
N GLN A 125 -1.94 -5.52 -3.00
CA GLN A 125 -2.96 -4.65 -2.43
C GLN A 125 -2.97 -4.70 -0.88
N GLU A 126 -2.76 -5.88 -0.29
CA GLU A 126 -2.70 -6.08 1.16
C GLU A 126 -1.31 -5.81 1.72
N CYS A 127 -0.27 -6.03 0.92
CA CYS A 127 1.12 -5.88 1.32
C CYS A 127 1.69 -4.51 0.88
N VAL A 128 1.16 -3.44 1.48
CA VAL A 128 1.71 -2.08 1.36
C VAL A 128 2.27 -1.63 2.70
N TYR A 129 3.51 -1.13 2.70
CA TYR A 129 4.22 -0.76 3.91
C TYR A 129 4.83 0.63 3.84
N VAL A 130 4.67 1.41 4.92
CA VAL A 130 5.50 2.59 5.17
C VAL A 130 6.65 2.16 6.09
N ASN A 131 7.88 2.40 5.66
CA ASN A 131 9.08 2.10 6.42
C ASN A 131 9.72 3.41 6.87
N PHE A 132 10.05 3.49 8.16
CA PHE A 132 10.93 4.50 8.72
C PHE A 132 12.25 3.84 9.11
N MET A 133 13.36 4.31 8.56
CA MET A 133 14.69 3.74 8.80
C MET A 133 15.70 4.85 9.10
N TYR A 134 16.45 4.69 10.19
CA TYR A 134 17.56 5.57 10.52
C TYR A 134 18.63 4.81 11.30
N LYS A 135 19.85 4.78 10.76
CA LYS A 135 20.96 3.94 11.25
C LYS A 135 20.48 2.47 11.35
N GLU A 136 20.64 1.85 12.52
CA GLU A 136 20.23 0.46 12.79
C GLU A 136 18.75 0.34 13.18
N ASN A 137 18.05 1.46 13.37
CA ASN A 137 16.65 1.47 13.77
C ASN A 137 15.74 1.41 12.55
N HIS A 138 14.76 0.51 12.60
CA HIS A 138 13.75 0.34 11.55
C HIS A 138 12.38 0.08 12.15
N VAL A 139 11.37 0.78 11.63
CA VAL A 139 9.96 0.55 11.94
C VAL A 139 9.17 0.42 10.65
N ARG A 140 8.22 -0.51 10.64
CA ARG A 140 7.34 -0.77 9.50
C ARG A 140 5.88 -0.65 9.93
N PHE A 141 5.09 0.08 9.14
CA PHE A 141 3.63 0.19 9.29
C PHE A 141 2.96 -0.52 8.13
N SER A 142 2.04 -1.43 8.44
CA SER A 142 1.14 -2.01 7.43
C SER A 142 0.04 -1.01 7.10
N VAL A 143 -0.07 -0.64 5.83
CA VAL A 143 -1.01 0.36 5.31
C VAL A 143 -1.75 -0.15 4.07
N GLY A 144 -1.62 -1.43 3.75
CA GLY A 144 -2.36 -2.08 2.68
C GLY A 144 -3.84 -2.26 3.04
N SER A 145 -4.64 -2.66 2.05
CA SER A 145 -6.04 -2.99 2.30
C SER A 145 -6.12 -4.27 3.12
N GLU A 146 -6.91 -4.27 4.18
CA GLU A 146 -7.43 -5.52 4.70
C GLU A 146 -8.35 -6.12 3.64
N LEU A 147 -8.22 -7.42 3.38
CA LEU A 147 -9.02 -8.11 2.38
C LEU A 147 -10.44 -8.29 2.93
N GLU A 148 -11.38 -7.42 2.59
CA GLU A 148 -12.79 -7.80 2.70
C GLU A 148 -13.07 -8.90 1.66
N LEU A 149 -13.26 -10.12 2.13
CA LEU A 149 -13.61 -11.32 1.33
C LEU A 149 -15.00 -11.21 0.63
N LYS A 150 -15.40 -10.06 0.10
CA LYS A 150 -16.62 -9.94 -0.72
C LYS A 150 -16.46 -10.57 -2.11
N TYR A 151 -15.23 -10.78 -2.59
CA TYR A 151 -14.95 -11.42 -3.88
C TYR A 151 -14.75 -12.93 -3.82
N SER A 152 -14.79 -13.57 -2.64
CA SER A 152 -14.56 -15.02 -2.52
C SER A 152 -15.58 -15.82 -3.35
N SER A 153 -16.85 -15.42 -3.35
CA SER A 153 -17.89 -16.16 -4.08
C SER A 153 -17.85 -15.97 -5.59
N LEU A 154 -17.50 -14.78 -6.10
CA LEU A 154 -17.45 -14.50 -7.54
C LEU A 154 -16.14 -14.95 -8.17
N ALA A 155 -15.00 -14.77 -7.48
CA ALA A 155 -13.70 -15.26 -7.94
C ALA A 155 -13.62 -16.79 -7.88
N GLN A 156 -14.19 -17.44 -6.85
CA GLN A 156 -14.31 -18.91 -6.84
C GLN A 156 -15.24 -19.41 -7.95
N LYS A 157 -16.38 -18.75 -8.20
CA LYS A 157 -17.28 -19.11 -9.31
C LYS A 157 -16.63 -18.92 -10.69
N ALA A 158 -15.85 -17.86 -10.87
CA ALA A 158 -15.10 -17.61 -12.10
C ALA A 158 -13.98 -18.65 -12.30
N MET A 159 -13.20 -18.96 -11.25
CA MET A 159 -12.20 -20.02 -11.30
C MET A 159 -12.83 -21.39 -11.59
N HIS A 160 -13.94 -21.75 -10.92
CA HIS A 160 -14.60 -23.04 -11.14
C HIS A 160 -15.20 -23.18 -12.56
N ARG A 161 -15.65 -22.07 -13.17
CA ARG A 161 -16.10 -22.06 -14.58
C ARG A 161 -14.95 -22.24 -15.56
N VAL A 162 -13.79 -21.63 -15.31
CA VAL A 162 -12.60 -21.78 -16.14
C VAL A 162 -12.02 -23.19 -16.06
N THR A 163 -12.03 -23.83 -14.89
CA THR A 163 -11.56 -25.22 -14.73
C THR A 163 -12.48 -26.22 -15.42
N LYS A 164 -13.81 -26.02 -15.38
CA LYS A 164 -14.77 -26.88 -16.13
C LYS A 164 -14.67 -26.72 -17.64
N ALA A 165 -14.40 -25.52 -18.15
CA ALA A 165 -14.24 -25.29 -19.58
C ALA A 165 -12.97 -25.95 -20.17
N LYS A 166 -11.95 -26.23 -19.34
CA LYS A 166 -10.72 -26.95 -19.74
C LYS A 166 -10.82 -28.48 -19.65
N MET A 167 -11.88 -29.04 -19.07
CA MET A 167 -12.09 -30.50 -18.95
C MET A 167 -13.23 -31.01 -19.83
N SER A 168 -13.24 -30.60 -21.10
CA SER A 168 -14.03 -31.26 -22.15
C SER A 168 -13.15 -32.34 -22.81
N PRO A 169 -13.39 -33.65 -22.61
CA PRO A 169 -12.69 -34.66 -23.37
C PRO A 169 -13.28 -34.70 -24.78
N ILE A 170 -12.49 -34.26 -25.76
CA ILE A 170 -12.63 -34.73 -27.13
C ILE A 170 -12.25 -36.22 -27.12
N THR A 171 -13.18 -37.06 -27.57
CA THR A 171 -13.01 -38.32 -28.34
C THR A 171 -13.93 -39.44 -27.82
N GLN A 172 -15.15 -39.52 -28.36
CA GLN A 172 -15.81 -40.81 -28.60
C GLN A 172 -15.72 -41.08 -30.09
N ILE A 173 -14.75 -41.91 -30.50
CA ILE A 173 -14.79 -42.57 -31.80
C ILE A 173 -15.59 -43.85 -31.61
N HIS A 174 -16.72 -43.92 -32.32
CA HIS A 174 -17.59 -45.07 -32.42
C HIS A 174 -16.84 -46.33 -32.86
N LYS A 175 -17.01 -47.43 -32.11
CA LYS A 175 -17.04 -48.78 -32.67
C LYS A 175 -18.50 -49.23 -32.67
N ASN A 176 -19.03 -49.57 -33.85
CA ASN A 176 -19.96 -50.68 -34.13
C ASN A 176 -20.75 -50.38 -35.43
N LEU A 177 -20.22 -50.89 -36.55
CA LEU A 177 -20.88 -51.80 -37.49
C LEU A 177 -19.84 -52.30 -38.49
#